data_AF-A0A3E0QZV5-F1
#
_entry.id   AF-A0A3E0QZV5-F1
#
_cell.length_a   1.000
_cell.length_b   1.000
_cell.length_c   1.000
_cell.angle_alpha   90.00
_cell.angle_beta   90.00
_cell.angle_gamma   90.00
#
_symmetry.space_group_name_H-M   'P 1'
#
loop_
_entity.id
_entity.type
_entity.pdbx_description
1 polymer ?
#
loop_
_entity_poly.entity_id
_entity_poly.type
_entity_poly.pdbx_seq_one_letter_code
_entity_poly.pdbx_strand_id
1 'polypeptide(L)'
;MESVYNYNWHYDHFVALLDEYTYRYGKSHSTEKLKYWLCKPPQNIPRVPFTDFKLAMQHEPQCMHEGQTVRSYREYYQTKQDRFKMVWTKRDVPEWFNVQAG
;
A
#
# COMPACT_ATOMS: atom_id res chain seq x y z
N MET A 1 15.15 -1.42 -2.77
CA MET A 1 14.60 -2.20 -1.65
C MET A 1 15.75 -2.51 -0.70
N GLU A 2 15.61 -2.27 0.59
CA GLU A 2 16.72 -2.31 1.55
C GLU A 2 17.05 -3.73 2.04
N SER A 3 16.07 -4.64 2.02
CA SER A 3 16.25 -6.04 2.39
C SER A 3 15.37 -6.98 1.55
N VAL A 4 15.82 -8.23 1.41
CA VAL A 4 15.02 -9.35 0.90
C VAL A 4 13.69 -9.51 1.65
N TYR A 5 13.66 -9.25 2.95
CA TYR A 5 12.43 -9.40 3.73
C TYR A 5 11.41 -8.30 3.40
N ASN A 6 11.87 -7.06 3.19
CA ASN A 6 11.01 -5.99 2.68
C ASN A 6 10.48 -6.34 1.29
N TYR A 7 11.31 -6.92 0.41
CA TYR A 7 10.86 -7.35 -0.91
C TYR A 7 9.74 -8.39 -0.84
N ASN A 8 9.94 -9.45 -0.05
CA ASN A 8 8.96 -10.52 0.09
C ASN A 8 7.63 -9.97 0.63
N TRP A 9 7.69 -9.10 1.66
CA TRP A 9 6.49 -8.43 2.16
C TRP A 9 5.79 -7.60 1.07
N HIS A 10 6.54 -6.84 0.26
CA HIS A 10 5.98 -6.06 -0.83
C HIS A 10 5.36 -6.94 -1.93
N TYR A 11 5.93 -8.12 -2.18
CA TYR A 11 5.35 -9.10 -3.09
C TYR A 11 4.02 -9.63 -2.55
N ASP A 12 3.98 -10.04 -1.28
CA ASP A 12 2.75 -10.52 -0.64
C ASP A 12 1.67 -9.43 -0.64
N HIS A 13 2.06 -8.19 -0.31
CA HIS A 13 1.16 -7.05 -0.36
C HIS A 13 0.68 -6.76 -1.80
N PHE A 14 1.55 -6.87 -2.80
CA PHE A 14 1.18 -6.76 -4.21
C PHE A 14 0.13 -7.80 -4.61
N VAL A 15 0.30 -9.06 -4.22
CA VAL A 15 -0.68 -10.13 -4.49
C VAL A 15 -2.01 -9.81 -3.80
N ALA A 16 -2.00 -9.41 -2.53
CA ALA A 16 -3.21 -9.01 -1.82
C ALA A 16 -3.96 -7.84 -2.49
N LEU A 17 -3.23 -6.87 -3.07
CA LEU A 17 -3.83 -5.77 -3.84
C LEU A 17 -4.47 -6.25 -5.15
N LEU A 18 -3.93 -7.27 -5.81
CA LEU A 18 -4.56 -7.89 -6.99
C LEU A 18 -5.86 -8.60 -6.61
N ASP A 19 -5.86 -9.31 -5.47
CA ASP A 19 -7.05 -9.98 -4.95
C ASP A 19 -8.12 -8.95 -4.57
N GLU A 20 -7.74 -7.85 -3.91
CA GLU A 20 -8.65 -6.74 -3.59
C GLU A 20 -9.21 -6.07 -4.85
N TYR A 21 -8.39 -5.86 -5.88
CA TYR A 21 -8.85 -5.33 -7.16
C TYR A 21 -9.88 -6.26 -7.81
N THR A 22 -9.60 -7.56 -7.82
CA THR A 22 -10.50 -8.57 -8.37
C THR A 22 -11.80 -8.63 -7.58
N TYR A 23 -11.72 -8.63 -6.25
CA TYR A 23 -12.89 -8.55 -5.38
C TYR A 23 -13.73 -7.31 -5.70
N ARG A 24 -13.11 -6.14 -5.83
CA ARG A 24 -13.82 -4.87 -6.08
C ARG A 24 -14.47 -4.81 -7.45
N TYR A 25 -13.75 -5.18 -8.51
CA TYR A 25 -14.16 -4.93 -9.89
C TYR A 25 -14.61 -6.18 -10.67
N GLY A 26 -14.46 -7.38 -10.10
CA GLY A 26 -14.84 -8.64 -10.75
C GLY A 26 -13.96 -9.01 -11.95
N LYS A 27 -12.75 -8.44 -12.06
CA LYS A 27 -11.82 -8.67 -13.17
C LYS A 27 -10.37 -8.64 -12.68
N SER A 28 -9.49 -9.38 -13.36
CA SER A 28 -8.05 -9.36 -13.10
C SER A 28 -7.43 -8.01 -13.41
N HIS A 29 -6.53 -7.54 -12.54
CA HIS A 29 -5.73 -6.36 -12.81
C HIS A 29 -4.64 -6.67 -13.86
N SER A 30 -4.31 -5.71 -14.73
CA SER A 30 -3.36 -5.93 -15.84
C SER A 30 -1.95 -6.32 -15.39
N THR A 31 -1.57 -5.94 -14.17
CA THR A 31 -0.27 -6.29 -13.58
C THR A 31 -0.23 -7.68 -12.95
N GLU A 32 -1.35 -8.41 -12.89
CA GLU A 32 -1.36 -9.80 -12.41
C GLU A 32 -0.38 -10.69 -13.18
N LYS A 33 -0.20 -10.42 -14.48
CA LYS A 33 0.79 -11.09 -15.34
C LYS A 33 2.24 -11.00 -14.82
N LEU A 34 2.52 -10.06 -13.92
CA LEU A 34 3.85 -9.85 -13.35
C LEU A 34 4.11 -10.76 -12.14
N LYS A 35 3.11 -11.47 -11.60
CA LYS A 35 3.27 -12.34 -10.41
C LYS A 35 4.42 -13.33 -10.54
N TYR A 36 4.55 -13.97 -11.71
CA TYR A 36 5.62 -14.94 -11.97
C TYR A 36 7.01 -14.31 -11.96
N TRP A 37 7.14 -13.09 -12.50
CA TRP A 37 8.43 -12.39 -12.60
C TRP A 37 8.84 -11.73 -11.29
N LEU A 38 7.85 -11.29 -10.50
CA LEU A 38 8.08 -10.56 -9.25
C LEU A 38 8.10 -11.46 -8.02
N CYS A 39 7.81 -12.77 -8.14
CA CYS A 39 7.85 -13.67 -6.97
C CYS A 39 9.27 -13.94 -6.46
N LYS A 40 10.28 -13.70 -7.30
CA LYS A 40 11.68 -13.88 -6.92
C LYS A 40 12.34 -12.53 -6.68
N PRO A 41 12.92 -12.29 -5.51
CA PRO A 41 13.69 -11.08 -5.26
C PRO A 41 14.91 -10.98 -6.18
N PRO A 42 15.38 -9.75 -6.50
CA PRO A 42 16.62 -9.55 -7.23
C PRO A 42 17.83 -10.21 -6.55
N GLN A 43 18.79 -10.71 -7.32
CA GLN A 43 19.95 -11.42 -6.78
C GLN A 43 20.84 -10.56 -5.87
N ASN A 44 20.95 -9.26 -6.15
CA ASN A 44 21.85 -8.34 -5.45
C ASN A 44 21.18 -7.61 -4.26
N ILE A 45 20.03 -8.08 -3.79
CA ILE A 45 19.36 -7.47 -2.64
C ILE A 45 20.05 -7.90 -1.33
N PRO A 46 20.30 -6.97 -0.38
CA PRO A 46 20.87 -7.34 0.91
C PRO A 46 19.97 -8.31 1.69
N ARG A 47 20.59 -9.24 2.42
CA ARG A 47 19.91 -10.13 3.38
C ARG A 47 20.10 -9.62 4.81
N VAL A 48 19.63 -8.40 5.06
CA VAL A 48 19.62 -7.77 6.39
C VAL A 48 18.24 -7.91 7.02
N PRO A 49 18.05 -7.68 8.33
CA PRO A 49 16.72 -7.68 8.94
C PRO A 49 15.72 -6.74 8.24
N PHE A 50 14.45 -6.91 8.56
CA PHE A 50 13.37 -6.06 8.07
C PHE A 50 13.63 -4.59 8.45
N THR A 51 13.54 -3.67 7.48
CA THR A 51 13.70 -2.23 7.73
C THR A 51 12.35 -1.51 7.65
N ASP A 52 12.30 -0.30 8.19
CA ASP A 52 11.10 0.53 8.12
C ASP A 52 10.71 0.86 6.67
N PHE A 53 9.41 0.92 6.40
CA PHE A 53 8.91 1.30 5.09
C PHE A 53 9.15 2.79 4.82
N LYS A 54 9.55 3.10 3.59
CA LYS A 54 9.74 4.48 3.15
C LYS A 54 8.41 5.22 3.10
N LEU A 55 8.42 6.42 3.68
CA LEU A 55 7.30 7.34 3.61
C LEU A 55 7.36 8.13 2.29
N ALA A 56 6.62 7.67 1.28
CA ALA A 56 6.65 8.23 -0.08
C ALA A 56 5.66 9.40 -0.29
N MET A 57 5.38 10.18 0.76
CA MET A 57 4.36 11.24 0.76
C MET A 57 4.97 12.62 1.02
N GLN A 58 6.09 12.93 0.38
CA GLN A 58 6.86 14.17 0.60
C GLN A 58 6.08 15.47 0.34
N HIS A 59 5.03 15.43 -0.48
CA HIS A 59 4.15 16.58 -0.73
C HIS A 59 3.09 16.79 0.37
N GLU A 60 2.96 15.86 1.32
CA GLU A 60 2.13 15.98 2.53
C GLU A 60 3.01 15.71 3.78
N PRO A 61 4.02 16.54 4.06
CA PRO A 61 5.00 16.29 5.12
C PRO A 61 4.37 16.22 6.52
N GLN A 62 3.20 16.84 6.72
CA GLN A 62 2.43 16.78 7.97
C GLN A 62 1.96 15.36 8.34
N CYS A 63 1.94 14.43 7.37
CA CYS A 63 1.58 13.04 7.58
C CYS A 63 2.82 12.13 7.78
N MET A 64 4.04 12.66 7.75
CA MET A 64 5.26 11.84 7.81
C MET A 64 5.74 11.65 9.25
N HIS A 65 5.40 10.52 9.86
CA HIS A 65 5.83 10.15 11.21
C HIS A 65 6.82 8.98 11.15
N GLU A 66 8.11 9.26 11.35
CA GLU A 66 9.16 8.23 11.40
C GLU A 66 8.86 7.18 12.48
N GLY A 67 9.13 5.90 12.17
CA GLY A 67 8.77 4.76 13.03
C GLY A 67 7.27 4.45 13.13
N GLN A 68 6.39 5.27 12.53
CA GLN A 68 4.93 5.11 12.56
C GLN A 68 4.35 5.03 11.13
N THR A 69 4.83 4.07 10.34
CA THR A 69 4.43 3.90 8.93
C THR A 69 2.91 3.82 8.74
N VAL A 70 2.23 2.97 9.52
CA VAL A 70 0.78 2.76 9.36
C VAL A 70 0.00 4.03 9.63
N ARG A 71 0.35 4.77 10.68
CA ARG A 71 -0.25 6.07 11.00
C ARG A 71 -0.04 7.06 9.86
N SER A 72 1.19 7.16 9.37
CA SER A 72 1.56 8.08 8.30
C SER A 72 0.71 7.88 7.04
N TYR A 73 0.57 6.63 6.58
CA TYR A 73 -0.27 6.32 5.43
C TYR A 73 -1.77 6.54 5.70
N ARG A 74 -2.27 6.23 6.90
CA ARG A 74 -3.68 6.50 7.26
C ARG A 74 -3.99 7.99 7.23
N GLU A 75 -3.16 8.82 7.85
CA GLU A 75 -3.29 10.27 7.81
C GLU A 75 -3.19 10.81 6.38
N TYR A 76 -2.25 10.28 5.58
CA TYR A 76 -2.14 10.63 4.17
C TYR A 76 -3.42 10.35 3.38
N TYR A 77 -4.09 9.22 3.60
CA TYR A 77 -5.37 8.96 2.94
C TYR A 77 -6.50 9.88 3.40
N GLN A 78 -6.44 10.38 4.65
CA GLN A 78 -7.41 11.39 5.12
C GLN A 78 -7.27 12.71 4.35
N THR A 79 -6.04 13.13 3.99
CA THR A 79 -5.82 14.37 3.23
C THR A 79 -6.29 14.29 1.78
N LYS A 80 -6.54 13.09 1.26
CA LYS A 80 -6.91 12.85 -0.15
C LYS A 80 -8.40 12.97 -0.45
N GLN A 81 -9.24 13.19 0.56
CA GLN A 81 -10.70 13.29 0.42
C GLN A 81 -11.15 14.42 -0.51
N ASP A 82 -10.36 15.50 -0.58
CA ASP A 82 -10.59 16.66 -1.46
C ASP A 82 -10.43 16.32 -2.96
N ARG A 83 -9.49 15.43 -3.30
CA ARG A 83 -9.05 15.13 -4.66
C ARG A 83 -9.57 13.80 -5.18
N PHE A 84 -9.93 12.88 -4.30
CA PHE A 84 -10.33 11.53 -4.66
C PHE A 84 -11.67 11.16 -4.04
N LYS A 85 -12.52 10.53 -4.85
CA LYS A 85 -13.75 9.93 -4.35
C LYS A 85 -13.42 8.65 -3.59
N MET A 86 -13.38 8.75 -2.26
CA MET A 86 -13.14 7.63 -1.36
C MET A 86 -14.40 6.78 -1.24
N VAL A 87 -14.54 5.79 -2.14
CA VAL A 87 -15.72 4.91 -2.20
C VAL A 87 -15.35 3.50 -1.79
N TRP A 88 -16.14 2.95 -0.87
CA TRP A 88 -16.18 1.54 -0.53
C TRP A 88 -17.50 0.97 -1.04
N THR A 89 -17.45 0.06 -2.01
CA THR A 89 -18.64 -0.43 -2.72
C THR A 89 -19.11 -1.81 -2.25
N LYS A 90 -18.23 -2.57 -1.59
CA LYS A 90 -18.46 -3.97 -1.20
C LYS A 90 -18.09 -4.27 0.26
N ARG A 91 -17.75 -3.25 1.04
CA ARG A 91 -17.40 -3.30 2.47
C ARG A 91 -17.73 -1.96 3.11
N ASP A 92 -17.82 -1.96 4.43
CA ASP A 92 -17.95 -0.75 5.23
C ASP A 92 -16.67 0.09 5.20
N VAL A 93 -16.83 1.36 5.53
CA VAL A 93 -15.71 2.29 5.70
C VAL A 93 -14.83 1.77 6.84
N PRO A 94 -13.49 1.71 6.68
CA PRO A 94 -12.60 1.29 7.75
C PRO A 94 -12.72 2.19 8.98
N GLU A 95 -12.68 1.62 10.17
CA GLU A 95 -12.84 2.34 11.45
C GLU A 95 -11.85 3.50 11.65
N TRP A 96 -10.68 3.45 11.01
CA TRP A 96 -9.66 4.50 11.09
C TRP A 96 -9.92 5.68 10.14
N PHE A 97 -10.84 5.53 9.17
CA PHE A 97 -11.12 6.53 8.15
C PHE A 97 -12.29 7.41 8.55
N ASN A 98 -12.08 8.73 8.53
CA ASN A 98 -13.07 9.71 8.99
C ASN A 98 -13.59 10.44 7.76
N VAL A 99 -14.82 10.13 7.37
CA VAL A 99 -15.46 10.76 6.21
C VAL A 99 -15.74 12.22 6.52
N GLN A 100 -15.16 13.13 5.73
CA GLN A 100 -15.47 14.56 5.82
C GLN A 100 -16.93 14.79 5.42
N ALA A 101 -17.64 15.62 6.18
CA ALA A 101 -18.95 16.12 5.77
C ALA A 101 -18.75 16.97 4.51
N GLY A 102 -19.44 16.60 3.43
CA GLY A 102 -19.40 17.31 2.14
C GLY A 102 -20.22 18.60 2.13
#